data_AF-A0A1A5DAM7-F1
#
_entry.id   AF-A0A1A5DAM7-F1
#
_cell.length_a   1.000
_cell.length_b   1.000
_cell.length_c   1.000
_cell.angle_alpha   90.00
_cell.angle_beta   90.00
_cell.angle_gamma   90.00
#
_symmetry.space_group_name_H-M   'P 1'
#
loop_
_entity.id
_entity.type
_entity.pdbx_description
1 polymer ?
#
loop_
_entity_poly.entity_id
_entity_poly.type
_entity_poly.pdbx_seq_one_letter_code
_entity_poly.pdbx_strand_id
1 'polypeptide(L)' 'MTTYTVACDGEIQVLSTGAPSCSTPWVLVESHQDFDPTTLDPAALAQAFGVGFVFVGVPLAVVFGARAILKMIRS' A
#
# COMPACT_ATOMS: atom_id res chain seq x y z
N MET A 1 -2.29 17.84 -17.49
CA MET A 1 -1.04 17.68 -18.27
C MET A 1 -0.42 16.39 -17.77
N THR A 2 -0.40 15.34 -18.59
CA THR A 2 0.16 14.03 -18.22
C THR A 2 1.68 14.06 -18.41
N THR A 3 2.41 13.70 -17.37
CA THR A 3 3.88 13.60 -17.41
C THR A 3 4.24 12.17 -17.79
N TYR A 4 5.17 11.98 -18.72
CA TYR A 4 5.65 10.66 -19.12
C TYR A 4 7.14 10.55 -18.81
N THR A 5 7.54 9.41 -18.25
CA THR A 5 8.94 9.03 -18.09
C THR A 5 9.33 8.03 -19.16
N VAL A 6 10.60 8.05 -19.55
CA VAL A 6 11.13 7.16 -20.57
C VAL A 6 11.77 5.97 -19.85
N ALA A 7 11.28 4.76 -20.11
CA ALA A 7 11.76 3.52 -19.52
C ALA A 7 12.30 2.56 -20.59
N CYS A 8 13.21 1.69 -20.18
CA CYS A 8 13.76 0.61 -21.01
C CYS A 8 13.20 -0.72 -20.52
N ASP A 9 12.46 -1.43 -21.37
CA ASP A 9 11.91 -2.78 -21.10
C ASP A 9 12.91 -3.88 -21.53
N GLY A 10 14.19 -3.61 -21.33
CA GLY A 10 15.30 -4.40 -21.86
C GLY A 10 16.58 -4.12 -21.09
N GLU A 11 17.70 -4.55 -21.66
CA GLU A 11 18.99 -4.31 -21.02
C GLU A 11 19.50 -2.90 -21.35
N ILE A 12 19.83 -2.14 -20.30
CA ILE A 12 20.42 -0.82 -20.44
C ILE A 12 21.93 -1.01 -20.65
N GLN A 13 22.40 -0.65 -21.84
CA GLN A 13 23.81 -0.62 -22.18
C GLN A 13 24.30 0.83 -22.17
N VAL A 14 25.51 1.06 -21.67
CA VAL A 14 26.14 2.39 -21.67
C VAL A 14 27.04 2.47 -22.90
N LEU A 15 26.77 3.43 -23.80
CA LEU A 15 27.63 3.67 -24.96
C LEU A 15 29.01 4.17 -24.51
N SER A 16 30.00 4.04 -25.37
CA SER A 16 31.34 4.64 -25.19
C SER A 16 31.31 6.17 -25.00
N THR A 17 30.19 6.81 -25.36
CA THR A 17 29.92 8.24 -25.13
C THR A 17 29.35 8.56 -23.75
N GLY A 18 29.06 7.54 -22.93
CA GLY A 18 28.41 7.68 -21.61
C GLY A 18 26.89 7.79 -21.67
N ALA A 19 26.28 7.79 -22.86
CA ALA A 19 24.83 7.84 -23.01
C ALA A 19 24.20 6.44 -22.78
N PRO A 20 23.05 6.34 -22.10
CA PRO A 20 22.32 5.09 -21.98
C PRO A 20 21.65 4.73 -23.31
N SER A 21 21.80 3.48 -23.74
CA SER A 21 21.00 2.86 -24.79
C SER A 21 20.21 1.70 -24.25
N CYS A 22 18.99 1.55 -24.75
CA CYS A 22 18.18 0.38 -24.49
C CYS A 22 18.35 -0.64 -25.62
N SER A 23 18.41 -1.94 -25.30
CA SER A 23 18.43 -3.00 -26.30
C SER A 23 17.13 -3.09 -27.12
N THR A 24 16.04 -2.54 -26.58
CA THR A 24 14.72 -2.44 -27.19
C THR A 24 14.31 -0.97 -27.37
N PRO A 25 13.26 -0.67 -28.15
CA PRO A 25 12.74 0.69 -28.24
C PRO A 25 12.33 1.23 -26.86
N TRP A 26 12.69 2.48 -26.57
CA TRP A 26 12.27 3.16 -25.35
C TRP A 26 10.75 3.23 -25.25
N VAL A 27 10.22 2.93 -24.06
CA VAL A 27 8.80 2.93 -23.78
C VAL A 27 8.46 4.16 -22.95
N LEU A 28 7.37 4.84 -23.31
CA LEU A 28 6.80 5.91 -22.51
C LEU A 28 5.93 5.30 -21.42
N VAL A 29 6.34 5.50 -20.17
CA VAL A 29 5.56 5.10 -19.00
C VAL A 29 4.88 6.34 -18.46
N GLU A 30 3.60 6.23 -18.15
CA GLU A 30 2.89 7.31 -17.48
C GLU A 30 3.55 7.55 -16.12
N SER A 31 4.10 8.75 -15.96
CA SER A 31 4.73 9.16 -14.70
C SER A 31 3.59 9.47 -13.75
N HIS A 32 3.22 8.48 -12.93
CA HIS A 32 2.47 8.79 -11.72
C HIS A 32 3.35 9.69 -10.85
N GLN A 33 2.73 10.72 -10.29
CA GLN A 33 3.39 11.57 -9.32
C GLN A 33 3.80 10.68 -8.13
N ASP A 34 5.06 10.80 -7.70
CA ASP A 34 5.54 10.04 -6.55
C ASP A 34 4.61 10.25 -5.35
N PHE A 35 4.41 9.19 -4.58
CA PHE A 35 3.55 9.25 -3.41
C PHE A 35 4.09 10.27 -2.42
N ASP A 36 3.33 11.33 -2.18
CA ASP A 36 3.65 12.36 -1.20
C ASP A 36 2.91 12.09 0.11
N PRO A 37 3.60 11.65 1.19
CA PRO A 37 2.97 11.35 2.47
C PRO A 37 2.37 12.58 3.15
N THR A 38 2.71 13.80 2.73
CA THR A 38 2.09 15.02 3.27
C THR A 38 0.65 15.22 2.77
N THR A 39 0.26 14.53 1.70
CA THR A 39 -1.11 14.55 1.15
C THR A 39 -2.06 13.56 1.83
N LEU A 40 -1.55 12.72 2.74
CA LEU A 40 -2.36 11.78 3.51
C LEU A 40 -3.18 12.52 4.56
N ASP A 41 -4.50 12.33 4.55
CA ASP A 41 -5.36 12.77 5.64
C ASP A 41 -5.18 11.85 6.87
N PRO A 42 -4.64 12.36 8.00
CA PRO A 42 -4.45 11.56 9.20
C PRO A 42 -5.78 11.06 9.78
N ALA A 43 -6.88 11.80 9.59
CA ALA A 43 -8.19 11.41 10.09
C ALA A 43 -8.74 10.20 9.32
N ALA A 44 -8.66 10.21 7.99
CA ALA A 44 -9.03 9.07 7.16
C ALA A 44 -8.21 7.82 7.49
N LEU A 45 -6.90 7.96 7.72
CA LEU A 45 -6.04 6.86 8.14
C LEU A 45 -6.48 6.30 9.50
N ALA A 46 -6.68 7.16 10.49
CA ALA A 46 -7.12 6.75 11.83
C ALA A 46 -8.47 6.00 11.78
N GLN A 47 -9.41 6.46 10.94
CA GLN A 47 -10.68 5.78 10.74
C GLN A 47 -10.49 4.39 10.13
N ALA A 48 -9.67 4.26 9.07
CA ALA A 48 -9.44 2.97 8.42
C ALA A 48 -8.85 1.93 9.39
N PHE A 49 -7.85 2.32 10.20
CA PHE A 49 -7.28 1.45 11.22
C PHE A 49 -8.25 1.14 12.36
N GLY A 50 -8.97 2.15 12.85
CA GLY A 50 -9.95 1.99 13.93
C GLY A 50 -11.09 1.06 13.54
N VAL A 51 -11.63 1.20 12.32
CA VAL A 51 -12.68 0.33 11.78
C VAL A 51 -12.18 -1.11 11.72
N GLY A 52 -10.98 -1.35 11.18
CA GLY A 52 -10.39 -2.70 11.15
C GLY A 52 -10.25 -3.33 12.54
N PHE A 53 -9.79 -2.57 13.53
CA PHE A 53 -9.65 -3.05 14.91
C PHE A 53 -11.01 -3.38 15.54
N VAL A 54 -12.04 -2.55 15.32
CA VAL A 54 -13.40 -2.79 15.85
C VAL A 54 -14.02 -4.03 15.20
N PHE A 55 -13.86 -4.20 13.89
CA PHE A 55 -14.40 -5.35 13.16
C PHE A 55 -13.89 -6.70 13.70
N VAL A 56 -12.63 -6.76 14.11
CA VAL A 56 -12.02 -7.99 14.62
C VAL A 56 -12.14 -8.08 16.14
N GLY A 57 -11.87 -6.98 16.83
CA GLY A 57 -11.79 -6.94 18.29
C GLY A 57 -13.14 -7.12 18.98
N VAL A 58 -14.22 -6.52 18.46
CA VAL A 58 -15.57 -6.64 19.04
C VAL A 58 -16.07 -8.08 19.05
N PRO A 59 -16.12 -8.83 17.93
CA PRO A 59 -16.61 -10.20 17.97
C PRO A 59 -15.73 -11.11 18.84
N LEU A 60 -14.41 -10.90 18.85
CA LEU A 60 -13.50 -11.61 19.76
C LEU A 60 -13.84 -11.35 21.23
N ALA A 61 -14.04 -10.08 21.61
CA ALA A 61 -14.41 -9.71 22.96
C ALA A 61 -15.76 -10.30 23.37
N VAL A 62 -16.74 -10.33 22.46
CA VAL A 62 -18.06 -10.95 22.70
C VAL A 62 -17.91 -12.45 22.93
N VAL A 63 -17.16 -13.16 22.09
CA VAL A 63 -16.97 -14.62 22.22
C VAL A 63 -16.24 -14.98 23.51
N PHE A 64 -15.14 -14.27 23.83
CA PHE A 64 -14.41 -14.53 25.06
C PHE A 64 -15.20 -14.13 26.30
N GLY A 65 -15.93 -13.00 26.26
CA GLY A 65 -16.81 -12.56 27.33
C GLY A 65 -17.94 -13.56 27.59
N ALA A 66 -18.64 -14.01 26.54
CA ALA A 66 -19.68 -15.03 26.65
C ALA A 66 -19.13 -16.34 27.22
N ARG A 67 -17.95 -16.79 26.77
CA ARG A 67 -17.27 -17.96 27.33
C ARG A 67 -16.96 -17.80 28.82
N ALA A 68 -16.47 -16.63 29.24
CA ALA A 68 -16.16 -16.35 30.64
C ALA A 68 -17.42 -16.38 31.52
N ILE A 69 -18.51 -15.78 31.06
CA ILE A 69 -19.81 -15.79 31.76
C ILE A 69 -20.36 -17.21 31.88
N LEU A 70 -20.37 -17.98 30.79
CA LEU A 70 -20.83 -19.37 30.82
C LEU A 70 -19.98 -20.26 31.74
N LYS A 71 -18.67 -20.03 31.80
CA LYS A 71 -17.78 -20.73 32.73
C LYS A 71 -18.08 -20.38 34.18
N MET A 72 -18.47 -19.14 34.46
CA MET A 72 -18.84 -18.69 35.80
C MET A 72 -20.18 -19.29 36.26
N ILE A 73 -21.17 -19.40 35.36
CA ILE A 73 -22.49 -19.96 35.68
C ILE A 73 -22.45 -21.50 35.82
N ARG A 74 -21.55 -22.17 35.09
CA ARG A 74 -21.38 -23.62 35.13
C ARG A 74 -20.54 -24.10 36.32
N SER A 75 -19.93 -23.18 37.07
CA SER A 75 -19.13 -23.47 38.27
C SER A 75 -19.96 -23.35 39.53
#